data_AF-A0A963EPU9-F1
#
_entry.id   AF-A0A963EPU9-F1
#
_cell.length_a   1.000
_cell.length_b   1.000
_cell.length_c   1.000
_cell.angle_alpha   90.00
_cell.angle_beta   90.00
_cell.angle_gamma   90.00
#
_symmetry.space_group_name_H-M   'P 1'
#
loop_
_entity.id
_entity.type
_entity.pdbx_description
1 polymer ?
#
loop_
_entity_poly.entity_id
_entity_poly.type
_entity_poly.pdbx_seq_one_letter_code
_entity_poly.pdbx_strand_id
1 'polypeptide(L)'
;MMIPLRRWLIAAAVVLYLYFLLPATAVMFYELYHITKIDPVYWGYSLFKAAGYYFGTWEYRIPTLLGVAAAILFIPLLFGKRRGN
;
A
#
# COMPACT_ATOMS: atom_id res chain seq x y z
N MET A 1 -7.03 -22.31 13.12
CA MET A 1 -5.92 -21.33 13.05
C MET A 1 -6.48 -19.95 13.31
N MET A 2 -6.15 -19.31 14.43
CA MET A 2 -6.57 -17.94 14.69
C MET A 2 -5.55 -16.97 14.07
N ILE A 3 -6.01 -16.05 13.23
CA ILE A 3 -5.16 -14.98 12.68
C ILE A 3 -4.96 -13.93 13.78
N PRO A 4 -3.72 -13.56 14.13
CA PRO A 4 -3.48 -12.57 15.18
C PRO A 4 -4.01 -11.20 14.79
N LEU A 5 -4.58 -10.46 15.76
CA LEU A 5 -5.13 -9.10 15.58
C LEU A 5 -4.15 -8.16 14.87
N ARG A 6 -2.85 -8.26 15.18
CA ARG A 6 -1.79 -7.48 14.52
C ARG A 6 -1.86 -7.58 12.99
N ARG A 7 -2.16 -8.75 12.42
CA ARG A 7 -2.24 -8.92 10.96
C ARG A 7 -3.47 -8.27 10.37
N TRP A 8 -4.60 -8.31 11.08
CA TRP A 8 -5.80 -7.56 10.70
C TRP A 8 -5.55 -6.06 10.69
N LEU A 9 -4.86 -5.54 11.70
CA LEU A 9 -4.48 -4.11 11.75
C LEU A 9 -3.56 -3.73 10.59
N ILE A 10 -2.57 -4.56 10.25
CA ILE A 10 -1.69 -4.31 9.10
C ILE A 10 -2.49 -4.35 7.80
N ALA A 11 -3.34 -5.35 7.60
CA ALA A 11 -4.17 -5.45 6.39
C ALA A 11 -5.09 -4.23 6.24
N ALA A 12 -5.75 -3.83 7.31
CA ALA A 12 -6.61 -2.64 7.33
C ALA A 12 -5.81 -1.36 7.03
N ALA A 13 -4.66 -1.17 7.68
CA ALA A 13 -3.81 0.00 7.46
C ALA A 13 -3.31 0.08 6.00
N VAL A 14 -2.86 -1.04 5.43
CA VAL A 14 -2.40 -1.09 4.03
C VAL A 14 -3.54 -0.79 3.06
N VAL A 15 -4.72 -1.41 3.25
CA VAL A 15 -5.87 -1.17 2.37
C VAL A 15 -6.35 0.27 2.45
N LEU A 16 -6.46 0.84 3.66
CA LEU A 16 -6.86 2.23 3.84
C LEU A 16 -5.84 3.19 3.24
N TYR A 17 -4.55 2.89 3.38
CA TYR A 17 -3.48 3.69 2.76
C TYR A 17 -3.60 3.67 1.23
N LEU A 18 -3.73 2.48 0.62
CA LEU A 18 -3.89 2.34 -0.83
C LEU A 18 -5.19 2.97 -1.35
N TYR A 19 -6.26 2.95 -0.55
CA TYR A 19 -7.53 3.54 -0.95
C TYR A 19 -7.53 5.07 -0.82
N PHE A 20 -7.01 5.65 0.26
CA PHE A 20 -7.19 7.08 0.54
C PHE A 20 -5.91 7.92 0.42
N LEU A 21 -4.74 7.37 0.72
CA LEU A 21 -3.55 8.17 1.01
C LEU A 21 -2.54 8.27 -0.14
N LEU A 22 -2.71 7.53 -1.25
CA LEU A 22 -1.80 7.64 -2.41
C LEU A 22 -1.72 9.09 -2.96
N PRO A 23 -2.83 9.81 -3.19
CA PRO A 23 -2.77 11.19 -3.67
C PRO A 23 -2.18 12.15 -2.62
N ALA A 24 -2.51 11.95 -1.34
CA ALA A 24 -1.95 12.75 -0.24
C ALA A 24 -0.43 12.57 -0.14
N THR A 25 0.06 11.34 -0.33
CA THR A 25 1.50 11.05 -0.38
C THR A 25 2.16 11.78 -1.55
N ALA A 26 1.51 11.83 -2.72
CA ALA A 26 2.02 12.61 -3.84
C ALA A 26 2.17 14.10 -3.48
N VAL A 27 1.17 14.71 -2.83
CA VAL A 27 1.25 16.12 -2.39
C VAL A 27 2.44 16.34 -1.44
N MET A 28 2.66 15.43 -0.50
CA MET A 28 3.81 15.53 0.41
C MET A 28 5.16 15.49 -0.34
N PHE A 29 5.32 14.58 -1.32
CA PHE A 29 6.52 14.55 -2.15
C PHE A 29 6.66 15.80 -3.02
N TYR A 30 5.56 16.34 -3.52
CA TYR A 30 5.56 17.60 -4.28
C TYR A 30 6.10 18.74 -3.43
N GLU A 31 5.58 18.93 -2.22
CA GLU A 31 6.02 19.96 -1.28
C GLU A 31 7.49 19.76 -0.88
N LEU A 32 7.88 18.51 -0.57
CA LEU A 32 9.26 18.19 -0.23
C LEU A 32 10.22 18.50 -1.37
N TYR A 33 9.85 18.19 -2.61
CA TYR A 33 10.66 18.54 -3.78
C TYR A 33 10.76 20.06 -3.97
N HIS A 34 9.71 20.81 -3.67
CA HIS A 34 9.74 22.27 -3.78
C HIS A 34 10.77 22.91 -2.84
N ILE A 35 10.94 22.33 -1.65
CA ILE A 35 11.90 22.79 -0.64
C ILE A 35 13.31 22.29 -0.95
N THR A 36 13.45 21.01 -1.29
CA THR A 36 14.77 20.34 -1.39
C THR A 36 15.38 20.39 -2.79
N LYS A 37 14.56 20.48 -3.84
CA LYS A 37 14.97 20.37 -5.25
C LYS A 37 15.77 19.09 -5.58
N ILE A 38 15.53 18.01 -4.84
CA ILE A 38 16.19 16.71 -5.04
C ILE A 38 15.40 15.88 -6.07
N ASP A 39 16.01 15.54 -7.20
CA ASP A 39 15.35 14.82 -8.30
C ASP A 39 14.68 13.49 -7.89
N PRO A 40 15.30 12.61 -7.08
CA PRO A 40 14.63 11.43 -6.55
C PRO A 40 13.28 11.70 -5.85
N VAL A 41 13.13 12.86 -5.20
CA VAL A 41 11.87 13.24 -4.53
C VAL A 41 10.79 13.55 -5.57
N TYR A 42 11.16 14.19 -6.68
CA TYR A 42 10.25 14.43 -7.79
C TYR A 42 9.78 13.14 -8.49
N TRP A 43 10.65 12.14 -8.54
CA TRP A 43 10.27 10.81 -9.05
C TRP A 43 9.26 10.14 -8.13
N GLY A 44 9.44 10.28 -6.80
CA GLY A 44 8.44 9.86 -5.81
C GLY A 44 7.09 10.54 -6.04
N TYR A 45 7.07 11.88 -6.18
CA TYR A 45 5.86 12.63 -6.54
C TYR A 45 5.17 12.05 -7.78
N SER A 46 5.93 11.88 -8.86
CA SER A 46 5.42 11.39 -10.14
C SER A 46 4.80 9.99 -10.01
N LEU A 47 5.48 9.08 -9.28
CA LEU A 47 5.01 7.73 -9.03
C LEU A 47 3.70 7.73 -8.24
N PHE A 48 3.64 8.42 -7.09
CA PHE A 48 2.45 8.42 -6.24
C PHE A 48 1.27 9.15 -6.89
N LYS A 49 1.53 10.19 -7.69
CA LYS A 49 0.49 10.87 -8.49
C LYS A 49 -0.11 9.93 -9.52
N ALA A 50 0.73 9.25 -10.30
CA ALA A 50 0.28 8.30 -11.31
C ALA A 50 -0.46 7.12 -10.66
N ALA A 51 0.12 6.53 -9.62
CA ALA A 51 -0.50 5.43 -8.88
C ALA A 51 -1.85 5.85 -8.30
N GLY A 52 -1.94 7.00 -7.64
CA GLY A 52 -3.20 7.51 -7.08
C GLY A 52 -4.27 7.75 -8.14
N TYR A 53 -3.91 8.30 -9.31
CA TYR A 53 -4.85 8.53 -10.41
C TYR A 53 -5.33 7.23 -11.04
N TYR A 54 -4.40 6.40 -11.54
CA TYR A 54 -4.76 5.18 -12.27
C TYR A 54 -5.41 4.15 -11.35
N PHE A 55 -4.87 3.95 -10.14
CA PHE A 55 -5.48 3.02 -9.18
C PHE A 55 -6.84 3.53 -8.71
N GLY A 56 -7.02 4.85 -8.59
CA GLY A 56 -8.26 5.48 -8.18
C GLY A 56 -9.41 5.28 -9.16
N THR A 57 -9.12 5.32 -10.46
CA THR A 57 -10.09 5.16 -11.56
C THR A 57 -10.21 3.74 -12.07
N TRP A 58 -9.38 2.81 -11.59
CA TRP A 58 -9.37 1.44 -12.05
C TRP A 58 -10.63 0.67 -11.60
N GLU A 59 -11.29 0.01 -12.54
CA GLU A 59 -12.49 -0.79 -12.30
C GLU A 59 -12.26 -1.90 -11.26
N TYR A 60 -11.07 -2.51 -11.27
CA TYR A 60 -10.72 -3.61 -10.36
C TYR A 60 -10.10 -3.16 -9.04
N ARG A 61 -10.23 -1.88 -8.68
CA ARG A 61 -9.66 -1.33 -7.43
C ARG A 61 -10.13 -2.09 -6.19
N ILE A 62 -11.43 -2.29 -6.04
CA ILE A 62 -12.01 -3.01 -4.88
C ILE A 62 -11.54 -4.48 -4.83
N PRO A 63 -11.68 -5.29 -5.91
CA PRO A 63 -11.17 -6.65 -5.90
C PRO A 63 -9.67 -6.73 -5.61
N THR A 64 -8.87 -5.79 -6.11
CA THR A 64 -7.43 -5.73 -5.83
C THR A 64 -7.15 -5.48 -4.35
N LEU A 65 -7.86 -4.54 -3.71
CA LEU A 65 -7.70 -4.26 -2.28
C LEU A 65 -8.10 -5.46 -1.42
N LEU A 66 -9.18 -6.15 -1.77
CA LEU A 66 -9.57 -7.40 -1.12
C LEU A 66 -8.49 -8.48 -1.31
N GLY A 67 -7.93 -8.58 -2.51
CA GLY A 67 -6.80 -9.48 -2.81
C GLY A 67 -5.56 -9.17 -1.97
N VAL A 68 -5.20 -7.89 -1.82
CA VAL A 68 -4.08 -7.46 -0.96
C VAL A 68 -4.34 -7.79 0.51
N ALA A 69 -5.56 -7.52 1.01
CA ALA A 69 -5.93 -7.89 2.38
C ALA A 69 -5.82 -9.40 2.60
N ALA A 70 -6.38 -10.19 1.68
CA ALA A 70 -6.31 -11.65 1.72
C ALA A 70 -4.85 -12.13 1.67
N ALA A 71 -4.02 -11.56 0.80
CA ALA A 71 -2.60 -11.87 0.70
C ALA A 71 -1.89 -11.68 2.05
N ILE A 72 -2.09 -10.52 2.71
CA ILE A 72 -1.48 -10.23 4.02
C ILE A 72 -1.94 -11.23 5.10
N LEU A 73 -3.21 -11.62 5.08
CA LEU A 73 -3.79 -12.51 6.08
C LEU A 73 -3.36 -13.98 5.87
N PHE A 74 -3.36 -14.45 4.61
CA PHE A 74 -3.27 -15.88 4.28
C PHE A 74 -1.89 -16.33 3.78
N ILE A 75 -1.10 -15.49 3.10
CA ILE A 75 0.25 -15.89 2.64
C ILE A 75 1.11 -16.43 3.79
N PRO A 76 1.20 -15.76 4.96
CA PRO A 76 2.02 -16.28 6.06
C PRO A 76 1.51 -17.59 6.67
N LEU A 77 0.24 -17.96 6.41
CA LEU A 77 -0.30 -19.26 6.83
C LEU A 77 0.12 -20.36 5.87
N LEU A 78 0.20 -20.07 4.56
CA LEU A 78 0.66 -21.01 3.54
C LEU A 78 2.16 -21.31 3.65
N PHE A 79 2.97 -20.31 4.01
CA PHE A 79 4.42 -20.45 4.17
C PHE A 79 4.87 -20.61 5.63
N GLY A 80 3.93 -20.61 6.58
CA GLY A 80 4.19 -20.58 8.03
C GLY A 80 4.71 -21.87 8.66
N LYS A 81 5.12 -22.88 7.88
CA LYS A 81 5.62 -24.15 8.43
C LYS A 81 6.81 -24.72 7.65
N ARG A 82 7.98 -24.12 7.84
CA ARG A 82 9.31 -24.76 7.74
C ARG A 82 10.27 -24.18 8.79
N ARG A 83 9.87 -24.19 10.05
CA ARG A 83 10.79 -23.98 11.18
C ARG A 83 10.34 -24.88 12.33
N GLY A 84 10.72 -26.14 12.23
CA GLY A 84 10.54 -27.16 13.26
C GLY A 84 11.66 -28.18 13.12
N ASN A 85 12.60 -28.12 14.07
CA ASN A 85 13.72 -29.02 14.38
C ASN A 85 14.51 -29.62 13.22
#